data_AF-A0A975JAI9-F1
#
_entry.id   AF-A0A975JAI9-F1
#
_cell.length_a   1.000
_cell.length_b   1.000
_cell.length_c   1.000
_cell.angle_alpha   90.00
_cell.angle_beta   90.00
_cell.angle_gamma   90.00
#
_symmetry.space_group_name_H-M   'P 1'
#
loop_
_entity.id
_entity.type
_entity.pdbx_description
1 polymer ?
#
loop_
_entity_poly.entity_id
_entity_poly.type
_entity_poly.pdbx_seq_one_letter_code
_entity_poly.pdbx_strand_id
1 'polypeptide(L)'
;MKIIIENNKFIYIYFQNELRLPIISKTEADAILLYDDNGNWIGLNIFHPKTSEKNNIIPSLDYIDYDLGYGIISKTDNDLHVFFDIQSTVQKEVKFKGVCYIDVSNKGLFGIEIILYDKEIGGKDVIKEFIAQNTVHPNATKLEFKEKNAENTESVPLQDLIANALRMTPDRIVVDKCNFSKDFEAWS
;
A
#
# COMPACT_ATOMS: atom_id res chain seq x y z
N MET A 1 -8.67 2.11 12.31
CA MET A 1 -7.68 1.78 11.27
C MET A 1 -6.29 2.22 11.72
N LYS A 2 -5.24 1.75 11.03
CA LYS A 2 -3.86 2.25 11.15
C LYS A 2 -3.25 2.38 9.76
N ILE A 3 -2.60 3.49 9.46
CA ILE A 3 -2.01 3.78 8.15
C ILE A 3 -0.49 3.87 8.28
N ILE A 4 0.23 3.12 7.45
CA ILE A 4 1.68 3.26 7.25
C ILE A 4 1.88 3.92 5.89
N ILE A 5 2.74 4.94 5.82
CA ILE A 5 3.12 5.61 4.58
C ILE A 5 4.64 5.65 4.49
N GLU A 6 5.19 5.06 3.45
CA GLU A 6 6.62 5.09 3.14
C GLU A 6 6.86 5.87 1.84
N ASN A 7 7.77 6.85 1.91
CA ASN A 7 8.16 7.73 0.80
C ASN A 7 6.97 8.39 0.06
N ASN A 8 5.84 8.60 0.74
CA ASN A 8 4.59 9.08 0.16
C ASN A 8 4.06 8.27 -1.04
N LYS A 9 4.54 7.04 -1.27
CA LYS A 9 4.16 6.24 -2.44
C LYS A 9 3.68 4.85 -2.08
N PHE A 10 4.25 4.28 -1.03
CA PHE A 10 3.82 3.01 -0.47
C PHE A 10 2.90 3.31 0.71
N ILE A 11 1.66 2.84 0.61
CA ILE A 11 0.64 3.07 1.63
C ILE A 11 0.08 1.72 2.02
N TYR A 12 0.04 1.47 3.33
CA TYR A 12 -0.64 0.30 3.86
C TYR A 12 -1.67 0.75 4.89
N ILE A 13 -2.92 0.33 4.71
CA ILE A 13 -4.04 0.60 5.61
C ILE A 13 -4.40 -0.72 6.31
N TYR A 14 -4.20 -0.78 7.62
CA TYR A 14 -4.62 -1.91 8.45
C TYR A 14 -6.00 -1.68 9.06
N PHE A 15 -6.80 -2.73 9.01
CA PHE A 15 -8.09 -2.83 9.69
C PHE A 15 -8.09 -3.87 10.80
N GLN A 16 -7.13 -4.80 10.75
CA GLN A 16 -6.89 -5.82 11.76
C GLN A 16 -5.49 -5.67 12.39
N ASN A 17 -5.42 -5.67 13.71
CA ASN A 17 -4.27 -5.56 14.58
C ASN A 17 -3.95 -6.94 15.12
N GLU A 18 -3.17 -7.75 14.41
CA GLU A 18 -2.60 -8.93 15.05
C GLU A 18 -1.31 -9.36 14.40
N LEU A 19 -0.30 -9.51 15.26
CA LEU A 19 1.06 -9.99 15.02
C LEU A 19 1.19 -11.37 14.34
N ARG A 20 0.13 -11.99 13.78
CA ARG A 20 0.19 -13.41 13.40
C ARG A 20 -0.98 -14.02 12.60
N LEU A 21 -1.93 -13.27 12.05
CA LEU A 21 -2.88 -13.91 11.12
C LEU A 21 -2.18 -14.08 9.76
N PRO A 22 -2.10 -15.30 9.20
CA PRO A 22 -1.60 -15.46 7.85
C PRO A 22 -2.55 -14.71 6.93
N ILE A 23 -2.01 -13.77 6.14
CA ILE A 23 -2.73 -13.23 4.99
C ILE A 23 -3.04 -14.45 4.10
N ILE A 24 -4.33 -14.74 3.94
CA ILE A 24 -4.79 -15.93 3.24
C ILE A 24 -4.80 -15.67 1.74
N SER A 25 -5.14 -14.45 1.37
CA SER A 25 -5.27 -14.06 -0.02
C SER A 25 -4.91 -12.60 -0.23
N LYS A 26 -4.34 -12.34 -1.40
CA LYS A 26 -4.13 -11.02 -1.99
C LYS A 26 -4.92 -10.94 -3.28
N THR A 27 -5.75 -9.91 -3.40
CA THR A 27 -6.51 -9.64 -4.62
C THR A 27 -6.13 -8.28 -5.17
N GLU A 28 -5.72 -8.23 -6.43
CA GLU A 28 -5.49 -6.96 -7.13
C GLU A 28 -6.81 -6.29 -7.49
N ALA A 29 -6.88 -4.98 -7.31
CA ALA A 29 -8.07 -4.19 -7.56
C ALA A 29 -7.73 -2.82 -8.17
N ASP A 30 -8.71 -2.21 -8.82
CA ASP A 30 -8.64 -0.81 -9.23
C ASP A 30 -9.01 0.08 -8.04
N ALA A 31 -8.36 1.24 -7.92
CA ALA A 31 -8.69 2.19 -6.86
C ALA A 31 -8.63 3.65 -7.32
N ILE A 32 -9.45 4.47 -6.66
CA ILE A 32 -9.51 5.93 -6.84
C ILE A 32 -9.27 6.57 -5.48
N LEU A 33 -8.38 7.56 -5.45
CA LEU A 33 -8.14 8.38 -4.26
C LEU A 33 -9.16 9.52 -4.22
N LEU A 34 -9.73 9.77 -3.05
CA LEU A 34 -10.75 10.79 -2.83
C LEU A 34 -10.17 11.96 -2.05
N TYR A 35 -10.45 13.18 -2.52
CA TYR A 35 -9.96 14.41 -1.92
C TYR A 35 -11.09 15.41 -1.65
N ASP A 36 -10.92 16.20 -0.59
CA ASP A 36 -11.75 17.38 -0.31
C ASP A 36 -11.32 18.61 -1.15
N ASP A 37 -11.95 19.76 -0.92
CA ASP A 37 -11.65 21.03 -1.57
C ASP A 37 -10.28 21.61 -1.16
N ASN A 38 -9.82 21.29 0.04
CA ASN A 38 -8.51 21.69 0.56
C ASN A 38 -7.36 20.80 0.04
N GLY A 39 -7.68 19.74 -0.69
CA GLY A 39 -6.71 18.79 -1.21
C GLY A 39 -6.23 17.77 -0.17
N ASN A 40 -6.95 17.58 0.93
CA ASN A 40 -6.73 16.50 1.87
C ASN A 40 -7.23 15.18 1.29
N TRP A 41 -6.46 14.13 1.50
CA TRP A 41 -6.85 12.77 1.19
C TRP A 41 -7.85 12.28 2.24
N ILE A 42 -9.09 12.07 1.82
CA ILE A 42 -10.22 11.77 2.70
C ILE A 42 -10.76 10.34 2.54
N GLY A 43 -10.26 9.60 1.56
CA GLY A 43 -10.69 8.22 1.38
C GLY A 43 -10.20 7.58 0.09
N LEU A 44 -10.70 6.38 -0.13
CA LEU A 44 -10.47 5.59 -1.32
C LEU A 44 -11.74 4.82 -1.70
N ASN A 45 -11.99 4.74 -2.99
CA ASN A 45 -12.93 3.78 -3.55
C ASN A 45 -12.14 2.69 -4.27
N ILE A 46 -12.44 1.44 -3.96
CA ILE A 46 -11.83 0.26 -4.57
C ILE A 46 -12.90 -0.51 -5.32
N PHE A 47 -12.56 -0.90 -6.54
CA PHE A 47 -13.46 -1.56 -7.48
C PHE A 47 -12.78 -2.80 -8.01
N HIS A 48 -13.52 -3.89 -8.18
CA HIS A 48 -12.97 -5.06 -8.84
C HIS A 48 -12.80 -4.81 -10.35
N PRO A 49 -11.70 -5.25 -10.98
CA PRO A 49 -11.57 -5.14 -12.43
C PRO A 49 -12.68 -5.98 -13.09
N LYS A 50 -13.46 -5.38 -14.00
CA LYS A 50 -14.57 -6.09 -14.68
C LYS A 50 -14.14 -7.31 -15.49
N THR A 51 -12.84 -7.50 -15.70
CA THR A 51 -12.26 -8.51 -16.60
C THR A 51 -11.73 -9.76 -15.89
N SER A 52 -11.77 -9.86 -14.56
CA SER A 52 -11.40 -11.08 -13.85
C SER A 52 -12.59 -12.04 -13.79
N GLU A 53 -12.55 -13.11 -14.57
CA GLU A 53 -13.50 -14.23 -14.52
C GLU A 53 -13.47 -15.00 -13.17
N LYS A 54 -12.59 -14.63 -12.24
CA LYS A 54 -12.52 -15.21 -10.90
C LYS A 54 -13.38 -14.37 -9.96
N ASN A 55 -14.54 -14.93 -9.59
CA ASN A 55 -15.46 -14.51 -8.54
C ASN A 55 -15.04 -13.27 -7.74
N ASN A 56 -15.81 -12.19 -7.91
CA ASN A 56 -15.95 -11.09 -6.97
C ASN A 56 -15.92 -11.60 -5.52
N ILE A 57 -14.88 -11.28 -4.77
CA ILE A 57 -14.95 -11.37 -3.32
C ILE A 57 -14.32 -10.09 -2.76
N ILE A 58 -15.10 -9.01 -2.79
CA ILE A 58 -14.91 -7.95 -1.80
C ILE A 58 -15.03 -8.65 -0.43
N PRO A 59 -13.99 -8.61 0.41
CA PRO A 59 -13.97 -9.41 1.62
C PRO A 59 -15.07 -9.00 2.59
N SER A 60 -15.43 -9.90 3.50
CA SER A 60 -16.35 -9.54 4.57
C SER A 60 -15.75 -8.47 5.48
N LEU A 61 -16.63 -7.66 6.06
CA LEU A 61 -16.27 -6.62 7.04
C LEU A 61 -16.61 -7.04 8.47
N ASP A 62 -16.83 -8.34 8.71
CA ASP A 62 -17.33 -8.87 9.99
C ASP A 62 -16.38 -8.61 11.17
N TYR A 63 -15.10 -8.35 10.90
CA TYR A 63 -14.10 -8.08 11.92
C TYR A 63 -13.15 -6.97 11.51
N ILE A 64 -13.25 -5.86 12.25
CA ILE A 64 -12.38 -4.69 12.21
C ILE A 64 -12.03 -4.38 13.66
N ASP A 65 -10.74 -4.34 14.01
CA ASP A 65 -10.31 -4.18 15.41
C ASP A 65 -9.59 -2.86 15.70
N TYR A 66 -9.14 -2.16 14.67
CA TYR A 66 -8.60 -0.81 14.83
C TYR A 66 -9.74 0.21 14.85
N ASP A 67 -9.75 1.07 15.86
CA ASP A 67 -10.69 2.20 15.97
C ASP A 67 -10.70 3.06 14.71
N LEU A 68 -11.89 3.23 14.11
CA LEU A 68 -12.06 3.99 12.88
C LEU A 68 -12.12 5.49 13.13
N GLY A 69 -12.31 5.96 14.37
CA GLY A 69 -12.49 7.39 14.64
C GLY A 69 -13.69 7.94 13.85
N TYR A 70 -13.45 8.99 13.06
CA TYR A 70 -14.43 9.55 12.12
C TYR A 70 -14.47 8.83 10.76
N GLY A 71 -13.67 7.79 10.57
CA GLY A 71 -13.65 6.99 9.37
C GLY A 71 -14.81 5.99 9.30
N ILE A 72 -15.13 5.56 8.07
CA ILE A 72 -16.11 4.52 7.80
C ILE A 72 -15.61 3.60 6.69
N ILE A 73 -15.91 2.32 6.82
CA ILE A 73 -15.71 1.32 5.78
C ILE A 73 -17.08 0.79 5.41
N SER A 74 -17.42 0.85 4.13
CA SER A 74 -18.66 0.27 3.62
C SER A 74 -18.38 -0.52 2.35
N LYS A 75 -19.24 -1.51 2.09
CA LYS A 75 -19.14 -2.34 0.89
C LYS A 75 -20.45 -2.37 0.14
N THR A 76 -20.33 -2.51 -1.18
CA THR A 76 -21.41 -2.96 -2.06
C THR A 76 -21.08 -4.36 -2.57
N ASP A 77 -21.86 -4.87 -3.53
CA ASP A 77 -21.56 -6.16 -4.17
C ASP A 77 -20.25 -6.14 -4.98
N ASN A 78 -19.80 -4.96 -5.43
CA ASN A 78 -18.66 -4.80 -6.33
C ASN A 78 -17.54 -3.92 -5.77
N ASP A 79 -17.87 -3.10 -4.77
CA ASP A 79 -17.01 -1.98 -4.37
C ASP A 79 -16.75 -1.99 -2.85
N LEU A 80 -15.57 -1.51 -2.48
CA LEU A 80 -15.19 -1.21 -1.11
C LEU A 80 -14.90 0.28 -1.00
N HIS A 81 -15.59 0.94 -0.10
CA HIS A 81 -15.41 2.35 0.20
C HIS A 81 -14.75 2.49 1.56
N VAL A 82 -13.67 3.27 1.62
CA VAL A 82 -13.00 3.62 2.87
C VAL A 82 -12.91 5.13 2.93
N PHE A 83 -13.59 5.73 3.91
CA PHE A 83 -13.49 7.14 4.23
C PHE A 83 -12.77 7.31 5.55
N PHE A 84 -11.93 8.33 5.64
CA PHE A 84 -11.19 8.68 6.84
C PHE A 84 -11.91 9.72 7.70
N ASP A 85 -12.86 10.42 7.09
CA ASP A 85 -13.71 11.38 7.78
C ASP A 85 -15.09 11.46 7.10
N ILE A 86 -16.14 11.08 7.83
CA ILE A 86 -17.53 11.15 7.38
C ILE A 86 -18.07 12.59 7.25
N GLN A 87 -17.39 13.58 7.83
CA GLN A 87 -17.79 14.98 7.74
C GLN A 87 -17.25 15.65 6.47
N SER A 88 -16.17 15.10 5.93
CA SER A 88 -15.58 15.54 4.68
C SER A 88 -16.47 15.23 3.48
N THR A 89 -16.46 16.13 2.49
CA THR A 89 -17.18 15.92 1.22
C THR A 89 -16.16 15.67 0.10
N VAL A 90 -16.43 14.66 -0.73
CA VAL A 90 -15.61 14.40 -1.93
C VAL A 90 -15.79 15.53 -2.93
N GLN A 91 -14.69 16.21 -3.25
CA GLN A 91 -14.63 17.27 -4.25
C GLN A 91 -13.80 16.86 -5.46
N LYS A 92 -12.87 15.91 -5.29
CA LYS A 92 -12.01 15.44 -6.36
C LYS A 92 -11.70 13.95 -6.25
N GLU A 93 -11.85 13.27 -7.37
CA GLU A 93 -11.48 11.88 -7.56
C GLU A 93 -10.21 11.79 -8.41
N VAL A 94 -9.23 11.02 -7.94
CA VAL A 94 -7.92 10.90 -8.60
C VAL A 94 -7.61 9.43 -8.86
N LYS A 95 -7.63 9.05 -10.14
CA LYS A 95 -6.99 7.83 -10.62
C LYS A 95 -5.47 7.97 -10.55
N PHE A 96 -4.77 6.86 -10.27
CA PHE A 96 -3.32 6.82 -10.20
C PHE A 96 -2.77 5.68 -11.04
N LYS A 97 -1.50 5.78 -11.47
CA LYS A 97 -0.77 4.63 -12.01
C LYS A 97 -0.11 3.93 -10.85
N GLY A 98 -0.41 2.66 -10.68
CA GLY A 98 0.00 1.94 -9.49
C GLY A 98 -0.67 0.60 -9.39
N VAL A 99 -0.60 0.03 -8.19
CA VAL A 99 -1.30 -1.19 -7.82
C VAL A 99 -2.06 -0.96 -6.52
N CYS A 100 -3.20 -1.62 -6.38
CA CYS A 100 -3.96 -1.71 -5.15
C CYS A 100 -4.22 -3.19 -4.86
N TYR A 101 -3.83 -3.65 -3.68
CA TYR A 101 -4.10 -5.01 -3.22
C TYR A 101 -5.00 -4.98 -1.99
N ILE A 102 -5.98 -5.87 -1.98
CA ILE A 102 -6.81 -6.15 -0.83
C ILE A 102 -6.25 -7.41 -0.15
N ASP A 103 -5.86 -7.25 1.11
CA ASP A 103 -5.36 -8.33 1.95
C ASP A 103 -6.51 -8.89 2.78
N VAL A 104 -6.67 -10.21 2.76
CA VAL A 104 -7.79 -10.91 3.39
C VAL A 104 -7.27 -11.95 4.39
N SER A 105 -7.87 -11.97 5.57
CA SER A 105 -7.69 -13.01 6.60
C SER A 105 -8.92 -13.93 6.68
N ASN A 106 -8.86 -14.95 7.55
CA ASN A 106 -10.02 -15.78 7.84
C ASN A 106 -11.17 -15.02 8.52
N LYS A 107 -10.91 -13.79 9.00
CA LYS A 107 -11.90 -12.91 9.62
C LYS A 107 -12.41 -11.81 8.67
N GLY A 108 -11.99 -11.80 7.41
CA GLY A 108 -12.41 -10.81 6.42
C GLY A 108 -11.30 -9.82 6.04
N LEU A 109 -11.67 -8.55 5.82
CA LEU A 109 -10.76 -7.49 5.38
C LEU A 109 -9.64 -7.27 6.41
N PHE A 110 -8.41 -7.62 6.04
CA PHE A 110 -7.24 -7.42 6.90
C PHE A 110 -6.60 -6.05 6.67
N GLY A 111 -6.36 -5.71 5.40
CA GLY A 111 -5.70 -4.48 5.02
C GLY A 111 -5.80 -4.17 3.54
N ILE A 112 -5.30 -2.99 3.17
CA ILE A 112 -5.20 -2.52 1.79
C ILE A 112 -3.78 -2.00 1.58
N GLU A 113 -3.12 -2.47 0.52
CA GLU A 113 -1.81 -2.01 0.10
C GLU A 113 -1.92 -1.22 -1.21
N ILE A 114 -1.35 -0.03 -1.26
CA ILE A 114 -1.33 0.83 -2.45
C ILE A 114 0.12 1.20 -2.75
N ILE A 115 0.52 1.06 -4.01
CA ILE A 115 1.81 1.56 -4.51
C ILE A 115 1.54 2.54 -5.65
N LEU A 116 1.98 3.78 -5.46
CA LEU A 116 1.86 4.86 -6.45
C LEU A 116 3.15 4.95 -7.29
N TYR A 117 3.02 4.81 -8.61
CA TYR A 117 4.16 4.88 -9.54
C TYR A 117 4.38 6.27 -10.10
N ASP A 118 3.30 7.02 -10.36
CA ASP A 118 3.35 8.29 -11.09
C ASP A 118 3.18 9.53 -10.20
N LYS A 119 2.91 9.35 -8.91
CA LYS A 119 2.65 10.45 -7.97
C LYS A 119 2.95 10.08 -6.52
N GLU A 120 2.95 11.10 -5.67
CA GLU A 120 3.02 10.98 -4.22
C GLU A 120 1.69 11.38 -3.57
N ILE A 121 1.37 10.78 -2.43
CA ILE A 121 0.20 11.15 -1.62
C ILE A 121 0.46 12.45 -0.85
N GLY A 122 -0.29 13.49 -1.21
CA GLY A 122 -0.36 14.78 -0.51
C GLY A 122 -1.59 14.89 0.40
N GLY A 123 -1.67 15.98 1.18
CA GLY A 123 -2.84 16.33 1.99
C GLY A 123 -3.19 15.29 3.06
N LYS A 124 -2.50 15.33 4.21
CA LYS A 124 -2.60 14.26 5.22
C LYS A 124 -3.29 14.69 6.52
N ASP A 125 -3.84 15.90 6.56
CA ASP A 125 -4.35 16.47 7.80
C ASP A 125 -5.54 15.68 8.36
N VAL A 126 -6.37 15.13 7.48
CA VAL A 126 -7.51 14.27 7.83
C VAL A 126 -7.05 12.91 8.36
N ILE A 127 -5.98 12.34 7.80
CA ILE A 127 -5.52 11.00 8.20
C ILE A 127 -4.48 10.99 9.32
N LYS A 128 -4.06 12.15 9.82
CA LYS A 128 -2.94 12.28 10.77
C LYS A 128 -3.09 11.40 12.01
N GLU A 129 -4.33 11.18 12.47
CA GLU A 129 -4.63 10.36 13.64
C GLU A 129 -4.49 8.86 13.38
N PHE A 130 -4.62 8.44 12.13
CA PHE A 130 -4.45 7.05 11.71
C PHE A 130 -3.00 6.72 11.36
N ILE A 131 -2.15 7.72 11.08
CA ILE A 131 -0.76 7.50 10.68
C ILE A 131 0.03 6.93 11.86
N ALA A 132 0.58 5.73 11.65
CA ALA A 132 1.48 5.10 12.60
C ALA A 132 2.80 5.88 12.70
N GLN A 133 3.14 6.31 13.92
CA GLN A 133 4.42 6.96 14.17
C GLN A 133 5.55 5.93 14.12
N ASN A 134 6.58 6.18 13.28
CA ASN A 134 7.84 5.42 13.24
C ASN A 134 7.72 3.89 13.09
N THR A 135 6.79 3.40 12.26
CA THR A 135 6.75 1.97 11.93
C THR A 135 6.93 1.75 10.44
N VAL A 136 7.97 1.00 10.08
CA VAL A 136 8.08 0.31 8.79
C VAL A 136 7.04 -0.81 8.78
N HIS A 137 6.49 -1.15 7.61
CA HIS A 137 5.60 -2.30 7.48
C HIS A 137 6.23 -3.53 8.19
N PRO A 138 5.51 -4.25 9.07
CA PRO A 138 6.09 -5.20 10.03
C PRO A 138 6.87 -6.36 9.37
N ASN A 139 6.55 -6.67 8.10
CA ASN A 139 7.24 -7.68 7.30
C ASN A 139 8.06 -7.09 6.14
N ALA A 140 8.24 -5.76 6.08
CA ALA A 140 9.09 -5.15 5.09
C ALA A 140 10.53 -5.10 5.58
N THR A 141 11.46 -5.56 4.74
CA THR A 141 12.88 -5.33 4.94
C THR A 141 13.35 -4.26 3.97
N LYS A 142 13.93 -3.18 4.50
CA LYS A 142 14.57 -2.15 3.70
C LYS A 142 16.01 -2.57 3.37
N LEU A 143 16.33 -2.60 2.10
CA LEU A 143 17.69 -2.79 1.59
C LEU A 143 18.14 -1.47 0.94
N GLU A 144 19.35 -1.01 1.26
CA GLU A 144 19.86 0.28 0.80
C GLU A 144 21.10 0.13 -0.06
N PHE A 145 21.08 0.83 -1.19
CA PHE A 145 22.22 0.96 -2.10
C PHE A 145 23.31 1.81 -1.46
N LYS A 146 24.56 1.39 -1.61
CA LYS A 146 25.73 2.14 -1.15
C LYS A 146 26.69 2.36 -2.30
N GLU A 147 26.85 3.62 -2.70
CA GLU A 147 27.91 4.02 -3.62
C GLU A 147 29.28 3.90 -2.96
N LYS A 148 30.31 3.68 -3.78
CA LYS A 148 31.70 3.66 -3.33
C LYS A 148 32.09 5.05 -2.85
N ASN A 149 32.34 5.22 -1.56
CA ASN A 149 32.87 6.46 -1.00
C ASN A 149 34.41 6.50 -1.11
N ALA A 150 34.99 7.70 -0.96
CA ALA A 150 36.45 7.95 -1.05
C ALA A 150 37.28 7.16 -0.02
N GLU A 151 36.62 6.57 0.98
CA GLU A 151 37.22 5.83 2.10
C GLU A 151 37.25 4.31 1.88
N ASN A 152 37.03 3.85 0.63
CA ASN A 152 37.20 2.44 0.23
C ASN A 152 36.23 1.45 0.92
N THR A 153 35.05 1.89 1.37
CA THR A 153 34.00 0.94 1.78
C THR A 153 33.44 0.21 0.56
N GLU A 154 33.12 -1.08 0.72
CA GLU A 154 32.57 -1.92 -0.33
C GLU A 154 31.23 -1.32 -0.83
N SER A 155 31.17 -1.02 -2.12
CA SER A 155 29.92 -0.62 -2.77
C SER A 155 28.95 -1.79 -2.78
N VAL A 156 27.68 -1.53 -2.46
CA VAL A 156 26.63 -2.55 -2.56
C VAL A 156 25.72 -2.18 -3.73
N PRO A 157 25.91 -2.81 -4.91
CA PRO A 157 25.12 -2.50 -6.09
C PRO A 157 23.67 -3.01 -5.99
N LEU A 158 22.77 -2.43 -6.78
CA LEU A 158 21.35 -2.80 -6.79
C LEU A 158 21.15 -4.29 -7.08
N GLN A 159 21.97 -4.87 -7.96
CA GLN A 159 21.93 -6.28 -8.31
C GLN A 159 22.14 -7.19 -7.10
N ASP A 160 23.10 -6.85 -6.23
CA ASP A 160 23.38 -7.62 -5.01
C ASP A 160 22.24 -7.48 -3.99
N LEU A 161 21.63 -6.29 -3.90
CA LEU A 161 20.44 -6.09 -3.08
C LEU A 161 19.27 -6.94 -3.57
N ILE A 162 19.03 -7.00 -4.87
CA ILE A 162 17.98 -7.84 -5.46
C ILE A 162 18.28 -9.33 -5.21
N ALA A 163 19.53 -9.78 -5.42
CA ALA A 163 19.92 -11.16 -5.15
C ALA A 163 19.75 -11.53 -3.67
N ASN A 164 20.12 -10.63 -2.75
CA ASN A 164 19.90 -10.83 -1.33
C ASN A 164 18.40 -10.82 -0.98
N ALA A 165 17.62 -9.90 -1.55
CA ALA A 165 16.18 -9.87 -1.37
C ALA A 165 15.55 -11.20 -1.78
N LEU A 166 15.91 -11.76 -2.94
CA LEU A 166 15.38 -13.05 -3.42
C LEU A 166 15.68 -14.22 -2.47
N ARG A 167 16.80 -14.18 -1.72
CA ARG A 167 17.12 -15.19 -0.69
C ARG A 167 16.27 -15.06 0.56
N MET A 168 15.62 -13.92 0.76
CA MET A 168 14.72 -13.66 1.89
C MET A 168 13.28 -14.13 1.63
N THR A 169 13.04 -14.85 0.52
CA THR A 169 11.73 -15.34 0.09
C THR A 169 10.63 -14.27 0.17
N PRO A 170 10.82 -13.10 -0.47
CA PRO A 170 9.89 -12.00 -0.35
C PRO A 170 8.64 -12.27 -1.18
N ASP A 171 7.48 -11.87 -0.68
CA ASP A 171 6.24 -11.86 -1.49
C ASP A 171 6.32 -10.81 -2.61
N ARG A 172 7.06 -9.71 -2.37
CA ARG A 172 7.28 -8.61 -3.32
C ARG A 172 8.61 -7.91 -3.07
N ILE A 173 9.27 -7.48 -4.14
CA ILE A 173 10.41 -6.56 -4.11
C ILE A 173 9.96 -5.25 -4.74
N VAL A 174 10.07 -4.15 -3.98
CA VAL A 174 9.79 -2.80 -4.48
C VAL A 174 11.11 -2.06 -4.64
N VAL A 175 11.40 -1.58 -5.85
CA VAL A 175 12.60 -0.82 -6.17
C VAL A 175 12.19 0.62 -6.49
N ASP A 176 12.63 1.58 -5.67
CA ASP A 176 12.24 3.00 -5.80
C ASP A 176 12.67 3.61 -7.15
N LYS A 177 13.89 3.31 -7.59
CA LYS A 177 14.43 3.73 -8.88
C LYS A 177 15.18 2.58 -9.52
N CYS A 178 14.73 2.17 -10.70
CA CYS A 178 15.40 1.18 -11.55
C CYS A 178 15.58 1.79 -12.93
N ASN A 179 16.78 1.71 -13.49
CA ASN A 179 17.05 2.06 -14.88
C ASN A 179 17.26 0.76 -15.66
N PHE A 180 16.14 0.20 -16.16
CA PHE A 180 16.11 -1.10 -16.82
C PHE A 180 17.16 -1.30 -17.93
N SER A 181 17.54 -0.26 -18.68
CA SER A 181 18.55 -0.41 -19.74
C SER A 181 19.99 -0.57 -19.21
N LYS A 182 20.31 0.00 -18.05
CA LYS A 182 21.65 -0.13 -17.43
C LYS A 182 21.74 -1.26 -16.42
N ASP A 183 20.66 -1.50 -15.69
CA ASP A 183 20.67 -2.42 -14.54
C ASP A 183 20.49 -3.89 -14.95
N PHE A 184 19.90 -4.14 -16.12
CA PHE A 184 19.58 -5.48 -16.64
C PHE A 184 20.63 -6.02 -17.64
N GLU A 185 21.39 -5.17 -18.34
CA GLU A 185 22.51 -5.60 -19.22
C GLU A 185 23.62 -6.33 -18.44
N ALA A 186 23.68 -6.16 -17.11
CA ALA A 186 24.63 -6.86 -16.23
C ALA A 186 24.16 -8.27 -15.81
N TRP A 187 23.00 -8.75 -16.28
CA TRP A 187 22.40 -10.05 -15.91
C TRP A 187 22.40 -11.09 -17.05
N SER A 188 22.87 -10.73 -18.24
CA SER A 188 23.06 -11.62 -19.40
C SER A 188 24.53 -11.99 -19.57
#